data_AF-A0A1V5JB18-F1
#
_entry.id   AF-A0A1V5JB18-F1
#
_cell.length_a   1.000
_cell.length_b   1.000
_cell.length_c   1.000
_cell.angle_alpha   90.00
_cell.angle_beta   90.00
_cell.angle_gamma   90.00
#
_symmetry.space_group_name_H-M   'P 1'
#
loop_
_entity.id
_entity.type
_entity.pdbx_description
1 polymer ?
#
loop_
_entity_poly.entity_id
_entity_poly.type
_entity_poly.pdbx_seq_one_letter_code
_entity_poly.pdbx_strand_id
1 'polypeptide(L)'
;MPAPARIIQDTVVGPSLGKEAINSGMKSFIIAFFVVLLYMIFYYSRSAGLVADIAMTANLFFMMGVLVSLNAVLTLPGIAGIVLSIGMSVDANVLIFERIKEELRGGKGVKQAIADGYKGASSAIIDSNLTTLLTGVILYYFGTGPIKGFASTLVIGIITSLFSAVLVSRLIYEFLLKRNVSLKFSASYTENFLQNMHIDFVGIRKYGYIFSITITILAIITLSTKGLSKGIDFTGGRTYVVRFEQPVNTVEIANLLSDEFEGDPMVVTFGSENQVKISTKFKVEDPAATDEVNGLLYDGLKELIPGVDQQTFISDYIVSSETVGPTIAKDQASKAVWAILLALVGMFFYIFFRFRRWQFGLGSLVSLAHDVIVVLGLYSILQGVMPFSMDIDQSFIAAILTVVGYSINDTVVIFDRIREYLPIYRKRTKREVYNMALNSTLARTLNTGMATIFVLIVIFIFGGEVIRGFVFALLFGIVFGTYSSLFVSTPVLYETTRGKDDDEAVPVEAEKKKKIAG
;
A
#
# COMPACT_ATOMS: atom_id res chain seq x y z
N MET A 1 -38.03 22.96 3.43
CA MET A 1 -37.25 23.31 2.21
C MET A 1 -38.19 23.29 1.00
N PRO A 2 -37.98 24.13 -0.02
CA PRO A 2 -38.91 24.29 -1.16
C PRO A 2 -39.01 23.08 -2.11
N ALA A 3 -38.09 22.10 -1.98
CA ALA A 3 -38.14 20.81 -2.66
C ALA A 3 -38.01 19.67 -1.62
N PRO A 4 -38.69 18.53 -1.80
CA PRO A 4 -38.56 17.39 -0.90
C PRO A 4 -37.14 16.83 -0.98
N ALA A 5 -36.45 16.80 0.15
CA ALA A 5 -35.15 16.16 0.26
C ALA A 5 -35.34 14.64 0.27
N ARG A 6 -34.53 13.93 -0.52
CA ARG A 6 -34.47 12.46 -0.52
C ARG A 6 -33.10 12.04 -0.03
N ILE A 7 -33.07 11.10 0.91
CA ILE A 7 -31.82 10.50 1.39
C ILE A 7 -31.30 9.60 0.27
N ILE A 8 -30.15 9.97 -0.29
CA ILE A 8 -29.50 9.25 -1.41
C ILE A 8 -28.36 8.33 -0.94
N GLN A 9 -27.88 8.57 0.28
CA GLN A 9 -26.90 7.75 0.98
C GLN A 9 -27.10 7.97 2.49
N ASP A 10 -26.99 6.90 3.27
CA ASP A 10 -27.02 6.93 4.73
C ASP A 10 -26.08 5.88 5.32
N THR A 11 -25.46 6.21 6.45
CA THR A 11 -24.55 5.30 7.16
C THR A 11 -24.72 5.51 8.65
N VAL A 12 -25.20 4.47 9.33
CA VAL A 12 -25.36 4.43 10.79
C VAL A 12 -24.39 3.41 11.35
N VAL A 13 -23.56 3.85 12.30
CA VAL A 13 -22.57 3.02 12.98
C VAL A 13 -22.82 3.08 14.48
N GLY A 14 -23.03 1.91 15.10
CA GLY A 14 -23.23 1.79 16.53
C GLY A 14 -21.99 2.24 17.33
N PRO A 15 -22.17 2.91 18.49
CA PRO A 15 -21.06 3.36 19.32
C PRO A 15 -20.12 2.23 19.78
N SER A 16 -20.65 1.03 19.99
CA SER A 16 -19.89 -0.16 20.37
C SER A 16 -18.91 -0.57 19.26
N LEU A 17 -19.39 -0.66 18.01
CA LEU A 17 -18.58 -0.99 16.85
C LEU A 17 -17.50 0.08 16.60
N GLY A 18 -17.85 1.36 16.74
CA GLY A 18 -16.90 2.46 16.65
C GLY A 18 -15.78 2.37 17.72
N LYS A 19 -16.14 2.09 18.97
CA LYS A 19 -15.17 1.93 20.06
C LYS A 19 -14.25 0.73 19.85
N GLU A 20 -14.79 -0.38 19.37
CA GLU A 20 -14.04 -1.60 19.05
C GLU A 20 -13.03 -1.35 17.92
N ALA A 21 -13.45 -0.63 16.88
CA ALA A 21 -12.59 -0.24 15.76
C ALA A 21 -11.46 0.71 16.21
N ILE A 22 -11.75 1.69 17.07
CA ILE A 22 -10.73 2.59 17.65
C ILE A 22 -9.73 1.81 18.51
N ASN A 23 -10.21 0.92 19.37
CA ASN A 23 -9.35 0.12 20.24
C ASN A 23 -8.43 -0.80 19.44
N SER A 24 -8.97 -1.49 18.44
CA SER A 24 -8.22 -2.37 17.54
C SER A 24 -7.20 -1.57 16.72
N GLY A 25 -7.63 -0.44 16.16
CA GLY A 25 -6.76 0.50 15.46
C GLY A 25 -5.60 0.99 16.33
N MET A 26 -5.89 1.46 17.55
CA MET A 26 -4.87 1.93 18.50
C MET A 26 -3.92 0.81 18.93
N LYS A 27 -4.44 -0.39 19.21
CA LYS A 27 -3.61 -1.55 19.56
C LYS A 27 -2.67 -1.92 18.42
N SER A 28 -3.18 -1.99 17.19
CA SER A 28 -2.37 -2.27 16.00
C SER A 28 -1.29 -1.21 15.79
N PHE A 29 -1.63 0.07 16.01
CA PHE A 29 -0.71 1.19 15.94
C PHE A 29 0.43 1.07 16.95
N ILE A 30 0.13 0.83 18.23
CA ILE A 30 1.14 0.70 19.28
C ILE A 30 2.08 -0.48 18.98
N ILE A 31 1.52 -1.64 18.62
CA ILE A 31 2.32 -2.83 18.30
C ILE A 31 3.21 -2.54 17.08
N ALA A 32 2.66 -1.95 16.01
CA ALA A 32 3.40 -1.67 14.78
C ALA A 32 4.54 -0.68 15.05
N PHE A 33 4.29 0.36 15.87
CA PHE A 33 5.30 1.31 16.30
C PHE A 33 6.48 0.61 16.98
N PHE A 34 6.23 -0.26 17.97
CA PHE A 34 7.31 -1.02 18.63
C PHE A 34 8.01 -2.01 17.70
N VAL A 35 7.29 -2.67 16.80
CA VAL A 35 7.89 -3.58 15.81
C VAL A 35 8.88 -2.82 14.92
N VAL A 36 8.54 -1.62 14.47
CA VAL A 36 9.44 -0.80 13.64
C VAL A 36 10.67 -0.33 14.43
N LEU A 37 10.49 0.13 15.68
CA LEU A 37 11.62 0.50 16.55
C LEU A 37 12.62 -0.66 16.69
N LEU A 38 12.10 -1.85 16.99
CA LEU A 38 12.94 -3.05 17.14
C LEU A 38 13.63 -3.42 15.83
N TYR A 39 12.91 -3.34 14.71
CA TYR A 39 13.47 -3.62 13.39
C TYR A 39 14.61 -2.66 13.03
N MET A 40 14.46 -1.36 13.28
CA MET A 40 15.48 -0.36 12.96
C MET A 40 16.75 -0.54 13.78
N ILE A 41 16.63 -0.82 15.08
CA ILE A 41 17.75 -1.12 15.96
C ILE A 41 18.45 -2.43 15.54
N PHE A 42 17.66 -3.45 15.20
CA PHE A 42 18.18 -4.75 14.77
C PHE A 42 18.97 -4.64 13.46
N TYR A 43 18.48 -3.90 12.47
CA TYR A 43 19.10 -3.84 11.15
C TYR A 43 20.25 -2.82 11.04
N TYR A 44 20.09 -1.58 11.53
CA TYR A 44 21.02 -0.47 11.28
C TYR A 44 21.97 -0.15 12.44
N SER A 45 22.13 -1.08 13.39
CA SER A 45 22.84 -0.90 14.66
C SER A 45 22.14 0.05 15.64
N ARG A 46 22.50 -0.08 16.92
CA ARG A 46 21.94 0.74 18.00
C ARG A 46 22.15 2.25 17.79
N SER A 47 23.23 2.68 17.13
CA SER A 47 23.49 4.11 16.92
C SER A 47 22.65 4.72 15.80
N ALA A 48 22.61 4.11 14.62
CA ALA A 48 21.81 4.67 13.52
C ALA A 48 20.31 4.34 13.65
N GLY A 49 19.97 3.15 14.13
CA GLY A 49 18.58 2.77 14.42
C GLY A 49 17.91 3.74 15.39
N LEU A 50 18.57 4.08 16.51
CA LEU A 50 18.01 5.01 17.50
C LEU A 50 17.81 6.43 16.95
N VAL A 51 18.66 6.90 16.02
CA VAL A 51 18.45 8.19 15.35
C VAL A 51 17.23 8.15 14.45
N ALA A 52 17.05 7.07 13.68
CA ALA A 52 15.86 6.88 12.86
C ALA A 52 14.58 6.79 13.71
N ASP A 53 14.64 6.10 14.85
CA ASP A 53 13.54 5.96 15.79
C ASP A 53 13.12 7.29 16.42
N ILE A 54 14.08 8.14 16.79
CA ILE A 54 13.81 9.50 17.26
C ILE A 54 13.16 10.32 16.15
N ALA A 55 13.66 10.23 14.91
CA ALA A 55 13.06 10.93 13.77
C ALA A 55 11.64 10.41 13.48
N MET A 56 11.41 9.10 13.53
CA MET A 56 10.08 8.49 13.38
C MET A 56 9.11 8.96 14.47
N THR A 57 9.57 9.01 15.72
CA THR A 57 8.76 9.50 16.86
C THR A 57 8.41 10.98 16.69
N ALA A 58 9.38 11.80 16.26
CA ALA A 58 9.13 13.20 15.93
C ALA A 58 8.16 13.35 14.75
N ASN A 59 8.27 12.49 13.72
CA ASN A 59 7.32 12.46 12.61
C ASN A 59 5.89 12.23 13.09
N LEU A 60 5.69 11.22 13.95
CA LEU A 60 4.39 10.93 14.54
C LEU A 60 3.83 12.14 15.30
N PHE A 61 4.66 12.81 16.10
CA PHE A 61 4.28 14.03 16.82
C PHE A 61 3.83 15.15 15.86
N PHE A 62 4.61 15.43 14.81
CA PHE A 62 4.27 16.46 13.82
C PHE A 62 3.01 16.09 13.03
N MET A 63 2.87 14.84 12.61
CA MET A 63 1.69 14.36 11.91
C MET A 63 0.42 14.57 12.74
N MET A 64 0.43 14.17 14.02
CA MET A 64 -0.70 14.39 14.93
C MET A 64 -0.97 15.87 15.15
N GLY A 65 0.08 16.69 15.32
CA GLY A 65 -0.06 18.14 15.48
C GLY A 65 -0.72 18.81 14.27
N VAL A 66 -0.34 18.42 13.05
CA VAL A 66 -0.94 18.93 11.81
C VAL A 66 -2.38 18.44 11.65
N LEU A 67 -2.67 17.17 11.93
CA LEU A 67 -4.03 16.62 11.85
C LEU A 67 -4.99 17.36 12.79
N VAL A 68 -4.57 17.61 14.03
CA VAL A 68 -5.35 18.39 15.00
C VAL A 68 -5.50 19.84 14.55
N SER A 69 -4.43 20.48 14.07
CA SER A 69 -4.47 21.87 13.61
C SER A 69 -5.41 22.11 12.43
N LEU A 70 -5.59 21.10 11.56
CA LEU A 70 -6.47 21.17 10.40
C LEU A 70 -7.89 20.68 10.69
N ASN A 71 -8.18 20.25 11.93
CA ASN A 71 -9.41 19.54 12.31
C ASN A 71 -9.70 18.38 11.35
N ALA A 72 -8.66 17.65 10.96
CA ALA A 72 -8.79 16.53 10.05
C ALA A 72 -9.60 15.39 10.70
N VAL A 73 -10.56 14.85 9.97
CA VAL A 73 -11.40 13.74 10.46
C VAL A 73 -10.59 12.45 10.44
N LEU A 74 -10.44 11.82 11.61
CA LEU A 74 -9.73 10.55 11.74
C LEU A 74 -10.70 9.39 11.51
N THR A 75 -10.76 8.92 10.25
CA THR A 75 -11.52 7.73 9.87
C THR A 75 -10.73 6.45 10.18
N LEU A 76 -11.38 5.30 10.13
CA LEU A 76 -10.67 4.03 10.35
C LEU A 76 -9.60 3.74 9.27
N PRO A 77 -9.87 3.96 7.96
CA PRO A 77 -8.78 4.01 6.98
C PRO A 77 -7.75 5.10 7.28
N GLY A 78 -8.17 6.26 7.82
CA GLY A 78 -7.27 7.30 8.31
C GLY A 78 -6.23 6.79 9.32
N ILE A 79 -6.66 5.98 10.30
CA ILE A 79 -5.78 5.31 11.25
C ILE A 79 -4.81 4.36 10.52
N ALA A 80 -5.30 3.57 9.57
CA ALA A 80 -4.42 2.72 8.76
C ALA A 80 -3.36 3.55 8.00
N GLY A 81 -3.71 4.75 7.52
CA GLY A 81 -2.78 5.69 6.90
C GLY A 81 -1.71 6.23 7.86
N ILE A 82 -2.08 6.51 9.11
CA ILE A 82 -1.13 6.86 10.19
C ILE A 82 -0.14 5.71 10.41
N VAL A 83 -0.66 4.48 10.56
CA VAL A 83 0.17 3.32 10.84
C VAL A 83 1.11 3.02 9.66
N LEU A 84 0.59 3.07 8.43
CA LEU A 84 1.40 2.94 7.20
C LEU A 84 2.49 4.02 7.11
N SER A 85 2.17 5.26 7.50
CA SER A 85 3.14 6.36 7.53
C SER A 85 4.32 6.10 8.47
N ILE A 86 4.16 5.27 9.51
CA ILE A 86 5.28 4.87 10.39
C ILE A 86 6.30 4.06 9.57
N GLY A 87 5.83 3.04 8.84
CA GLY A 87 6.65 2.22 7.96
C GLY A 87 7.33 3.05 6.86
N MET A 88 6.60 4.00 6.25
CA MET A 88 7.19 4.91 5.27
C MET A 88 8.20 5.90 5.88
N SER A 89 7.98 6.33 7.12
CA SER A 89 8.85 7.36 7.72
C SER A 89 10.27 6.90 8.00
N VAL A 90 10.48 5.60 8.11
CA VAL A 90 11.82 5.02 8.20
C VAL A 90 12.47 4.80 6.84
N ASP A 91 11.70 4.80 5.74
CA ASP A 91 12.21 4.60 4.37
C ASP A 91 13.34 5.60 4.05
N ALA A 92 13.08 6.90 4.19
CA ALA A 92 14.09 7.93 3.92
C ALA A 92 15.37 7.74 4.77
N ASN A 93 15.24 7.31 6.03
CA ASN A 93 16.39 6.99 6.88
C ASN A 93 17.16 5.77 6.34
N VAL A 94 16.46 4.72 5.90
CA VAL A 94 17.05 3.55 5.21
C VAL A 94 17.86 3.99 3.98
N LEU A 95 17.32 4.87 3.13
CA LEU A 95 18.02 5.37 1.94
C LEU A 95 19.30 6.13 2.30
N ILE A 96 19.22 6.97 3.34
CA ILE A 96 20.37 7.72 3.85
C ILE A 96 21.42 6.75 4.39
N PHE A 97 21.02 5.75 5.19
CA PHE A 97 21.95 4.83 5.84
C PHE A 97 22.65 3.92 4.85
N GLU A 98 21.94 3.36 3.86
CA GLU A 98 22.57 2.57 2.81
C GLU A 98 23.53 3.42 1.99
N ARG A 99 23.19 4.69 1.69
CA ARG A 99 24.14 5.59 1.01
C ARG A 99 25.36 5.90 1.88
N ILE A 100 25.20 6.16 3.18
CA ILE A 100 26.33 6.37 4.09
C ILE A 100 27.24 5.14 4.13
N LYS A 101 26.66 3.93 4.17
CA LYS A 101 27.42 2.66 4.14
C LYS A 101 28.19 2.51 2.82
N GLU A 102 27.60 2.87 1.68
CA GLU A 102 28.31 2.92 0.39
C GLU A 102 29.53 3.85 0.45
N GLU A 103 29.36 5.07 0.98
CA GLU A 103 30.44 6.08 1.06
C GLU A 103 31.55 5.68 2.06
N LEU A 104 31.19 5.06 3.19
CA LEU A 104 32.14 4.51 4.18
C LEU A 104 32.99 3.39 3.57
N ARG A 105 32.38 2.50 2.78
CA ARG A 105 33.10 1.43 2.06
C ARG A 105 34.00 1.94 0.97
N GLY A 106 33.68 3.11 0.40
CA GLY A 106 34.57 3.87 -0.47
C GLY A 106 35.81 4.42 0.24
N GLY A 107 35.99 4.17 1.55
CA GLY A 107 37.14 4.60 2.34
C GLY A 107 37.04 6.00 2.91
N LYS A 108 35.86 6.66 2.81
CA LYS A 108 35.66 8.01 3.35
C LYS A 108 35.54 7.98 4.87
N GLY A 109 36.04 9.04 5.51
CA GLY A 109 35.85 9.24 6.96
C GLY A 109 34.39 9.49 7.32
N VAL A 110 33.97 9.10 8.53
CA VAL A 110 32.56 9.10 8.99
C VAL A 110 31.85 10.45 8.76
N LYS A 111 32.50 11.57 9.08
CA LYS A 111 31.93 12.90 8.89
C LYS A 111 31.64 13.23 7.42
N GLN A 112 32.55 12.87 6.52
CA GLN A 112 32.38 13.09 5.09
C GLN A 112 31.35 12.13 4.50
N ALA A 113 31.38 10.86 4.90
CA ALA A 113 30.40 9.86 4.47
C ALA A 113 28.97 10.24 4.84
N ILE A 114 28.75 10.81 6.04
CA ILE A 114 27.44 11.34 6.44
C ILE A 114 27.00 12.49 5.52
N ALA A 115 27.87 13.49 5.29
CA ALA A 115 27.54 14.64 4.45
C ALA A 115 27.20 14.22 3.00
N ASP A 116 28.02 13.34 2.42
CA ASP A 116 27.82 12.81 1.08
C ASP A 116 26.60 11.87 1.02
N GLY A 117 26.31 11.16 2.11
CA GLY A 117 25.12 10.33 2.28
C GLY A 117 23.83 11.12 2.13
N TYR A 118 23.67 12.20 2.90
CA TYR A 118 22.51 13.09 2.78
C TYR A 118 22.40 13.74 1.40
N LYS A 119 23.53 14.20 0.84
CA LYS A 119 23.54 14.83 -0.48
C LYS A 119 23.14 13.84 -1.58
N GLY A 120 23.72 12.65 -1.57
CA GLY A 120 23.48 11.60 -2.57
C GLY A 120 22.08 10.99 -2.48
N ALA A 121 21.53 10.82 -1.26
CA ALA A 121 20.20 10.23 -1.09
C ALA A 121 19.05 11.22 -1.34
N SER A 122 19.30 12.54 -1.20
CA SER A 122 18.25 13.57 -1.25
C SER A 122 17.36 13.53 -2.50
N SER A 123 17.97 13.36 -3.68
CA SER A 123 17.20 13.32 -4.93
C SER A 123 16.27 12.11 -4.98
N ALA A 124 16.76 10.93 -4.60
CA ALA A 124 15.96 9.71 -4.61
C ALA A 124 14.82 9.77 -3.57
N ILE A 125 15.07 10.37 -2.39
CA ILE A 125 14.06 10.56 -1.34
C ILE A 125 12.93 11.49 -1.80
N ILE A 126 13.28 12.62 -2.41
CA ILE A 126 12.29 13.56 -2.94
C ILE A 126 11.52 12.89 -4.07
N ASP A 127 12.22 12.21 -4.97
CA ASP A 127 11.59 11.64 -6.15
C ASP A 127 10.57 10.55 -5.81
N SER A 128 10.89 9.68 -4.84
CA SER A 128 9.99 8.60 -4.42
C SER A 128 8.79 9.09 -3.62
N ASN A 129 8.97 10.11 -2.78
CA ASN A 129 7.86 10.65 -2.00
C ASN A 129 6.94 11.54 -2.84
N LEU A 130 7.46 12.20 -3.88
CA LEU A 130 6.66 13.05 -4.76
C LEU A 130 5.65 12.24 -5.58
N THR A 131 5.98 11.01 -5.99
CA THR A 131 5.02 10.12 -6.65
C THR A 131 3.91 9.65 -5.72
N THR A 132 4.26 9.28 -4.49
CA THR A 132 3.27 8.88 -3.49
C THR A 132 2.40 10.06 -3.07
N LEU A 133 2.98 11.26 -2.98
CA LEU A 133 2.26 12.50 -2.73
C LEU A 133 1.27 12.82 -3.87
N LEU A 134 1.67 12.63 -5.13
CA LEU A 134 0.79 12.80 -6.29
C LEU A 134 -0.45 11.89 -6.17
N THR A 135 -0.24 10.62 -5.86
CA THR A 135 -1.34 9.66 -5.62
C THR A 135 -2.20 10.10 -4.43
N GLY A 136 -1.60 10.52 -3.32
CA GLY A 136 -2.32 11.01 -2.14
C GLY A 136 -3.20 12.23 -2.44
N VAL A 137 -2.72 13.16 -3.27
CA VAL A 137 -3.50 14.33 -3.71
C VAL A 137 -4.68 13.92 -4.60
N ILE A 138 -4.47 12.98 -5.53
CA ILE A 138 -5.55 12.44 -6.37
C ILE A 138 -6.59 11.75 -5.50
N LEU A 139 -6.17 10.93 -4.53
CA LEU A 139 -7.05 10.30 -3.55
C LEU A 139 -7.83 11.32 -2.73
N TYR A 140 -7.21 12.42 -2.32
CA TYR A 140 -7.88 13.46 -1.54
C TYR A 140 -8.99 14.17 -2.34
N TYR A 141 -8.75 14.39 -3.64
CA TYR A 141 -9.70 15.10 -4.51
C TYR A 141 -10.84 14.21 -5.00
N PHE A 142 -10.55 12.97 -5.40
CA PHE A 142 -11.53 12.03 -5.95
C PHE A 142 -12.17 11.13 -4.89
N GLY A 143 -11.52 10.97 -3.73
CA GLY A 143 -12.00 10.16 -2.63
C GLY A 143 -13.11 10.84 -1.84
N THR A 144 -14.00 10.02 -1.29
CA THR A 144 -15.11 10.43 -0.42
C THR A 144 -14.93 9.85 0.98
N GLY A 145 -15.56 10.48 1.98
CA GLY A 145 -15.63 10.03 3.37
C GLY A 145 -14.36 9.30 3.88
N PRO A 146 -14.37 7.95 4.00
CA PRO A 146 -13.24 7.17 4.50
C PRO A 146 -11.94 7.32 3.69
N ILE A 147 -12.01 7.33 2.35
CA ILE A 147 -10.83 7.49 1.48
C ILE A 147 -10.17 8.83 1.72
N LYS A 148 -10.98 9.90 1.85
CA LYS A 148 -10.46 11.25 2.05
C LYS A 148 -9.71 11.36 3.38
N GLY A 149 -10.19 10.67 4.42
CA GLY A 149 -9.48 10.55 5.70
C GLY A 149 -8.13 9.86 5.55
N PHE A 150 -8.07 8.71 4.87
CA PHE A 150 -6.82 8.02 4.54
C PHE A 150 -5.86 8.87 3.70
N ALA A 151 -6.37 9.55 2.67
CA ALA A 151 -5.57 10.42 1.81
C ALA A 151 -4.96 11.58 2.59
N SER A 152 -5.72 12.18 3.50
CA SER A 152 -5.26 13.28 4.35
C SER A 152 -4.12 12.83 5.27
N THR A 153 -4.27 11.68 5.95
CA THR A 153 -3.22 11.15 6.83
C THR A 153 -1.99 10.73 6.04
N LEU A 154 -2.16 10.13 4.85
CA LEU A 154 -1.07 9.77 3.95
C LEU A 154 -0.27 11.01 3.48
N VAL A 155 -0.95 12.03 2.96
CA VAL A 155 -0.31 13.26 2.46
C VAL A 155 0.45 13.99 3.57
N ILE A 156 -0.19 14.17 4.73
CA ILE A 156 0.44 14.81 5.89
C ILE A 156 1.66 13.98 6.34
N GLY A 157 1.50 12.66 6.46
CA GLY A 157 2.55 11.74 6.88
C GLY A 157 3.78 11.75 5.95
N ILE A 158 3.58 11.84 4.64
CA ILE A 158 4.69 11.98 3.67
C ILE A 158 5.43 13.30 3.89
N ILE A 159 4.71 14.42 4.04
CA ILE A 159 5.33 15.74 4.22
C ILE A 159 6.10 15.81 5.54
N THR A 160 5.49 15.36 6.64
CA THR A 160 6.14 15.38 7.96
C THR A 160 7.28 14.38 8.04
N SER A 161 7.20 13.24 7.34
CA SER A 161 8.27 12.25 7.35
C SER A 161 9.48 12.70 6.55
N LEU A 162 9.29 13.34 5.39
CA LEU A 162 10.37 14.01 4.65
C LEU A 162 11.11 15.02 5.52
N PHE A 163 10.35 15.86 6.23
CA PHE A 163 10.92 16.84 7.14
C PHE A 163 11.71 16.16 8.27
N SER A 164 11.13 15.17 8.95
CA SER A 164 11.78 14.53 10.09
C SER A 164 12.99 13.68 9.69
N ALA A 165 12.84 12.85 8.67
CA ALA A 165 13.89 11.94 8.23
C ALA A 165 15.07 12.65 7.58
N VAL A 166 14.91 13.86 7.02
CA VAL A 166 16.02 14.63 6.45
C VAL A 166 16.57 15.66 7.44
N LEU A 167 15.71 16.43 8.11
CA LEU A 167 16.17 17.51 8.99
C LEU A 167 16.51 17.01 10.39
N VAL A 168 15.58 16.32 11.07
CA VAL A 168 15.74 15.92 12.47
C VAL A 168 16.89 14.92 12.61
N SER A 169 16.93 13.89 11.75
CA SER A 169 18.02 12.91 11.76
C SER A 169 19.39 13.58 11.53
N ARG A 170 19.48 14.55 10.60
CA ARG A 170 20.72 15.26 10.29
C ARG A 170 21.20 16.11 11.45
N LEU A 171 20.30 16.85 12.10
CA LEU A 171 20.62 17.64 13.29
C LEU A 171 21.18 16.75 14.41
N ILE A 172 20.62 15.56 14.60
CA ILE A 172 21.11 14.60 15.59
C ILE A 172 22.52 14.12 15.22
N TYR A 173 22.77 13.75 13.96
CA TYR A 173 24.12 13.33 13.54
C TYR A 173 25.16 14.45 13.67
N GLU A 174 24.83 15.67 13.27
CA GLU A 174 25.73 16.81 13.42
C GLU A 174 26.06 17.07 14.90
N PHE A 175 25.08 16.91 15.80
CA PHE A 175 25.29 16.99 17.25
C PHE A 175 26.18 15.86 17.80
N LEU A 176 25.93 14.61 17.39
CA LEU A 176 26.71 13.44 17.84
C LEU A 176 28.17 13.51 17.34
N LEU A 177 28.38 13.97 16.12
CA LEU A 177 29.71 14.19 15.55
C LEU A 177 30.48 15.27 16.30
N LYS A 178 29.82 16.37 16.72
CA LYS A 178 30.45 17.40 17.57
C LYS A 178 30.90 16.86 18.93
N ARG A 179 30.24 15.81 19.43
CA ARG A 179 30.59 15.12 20.68
C ARG A 179 31.59 13.97 20.51
N ASN A 180 32.16 13.77 19.32
CA ASN A 180 33.09 12.68 19.01
C ASN A 180 32.55 11.27 19.34
N VAL A 181 31.23 11.08 19.24
CA VAL A 181 30.62 9.75 19.43
C VAL A 181 30.99 8.84 18.26
N SER A 182 31.39 7.60 18.52
CA SER A 182 31.63 6.62 17.45
C SER A 182 30.31 6.16 16.84
N LEU A 183 30.13 6.44 15.55
CA LEU A 183 28.90 6.10 14.83
C LEU A 183 29.12 4.85 14.00
N LYS A 184 28.24 3.87 14.20
CA LYS A 184 28.10 2.69 13.33
C LYS A 184 26.76 2.76 12.61
N PHE A 185 26.75 2.26 11.37
CA PHE A 185 25.56 2.22 10.50
C PHE A 185 25.16 0.78 10.12
N SER A 186 25.98 -0.20 10.47
CA SER A 186 25.74 -1.63 10.30
C SER A 186 25.70 -2.31 11.67
N ALA A 187 24.69 -3.16 11.92
CA ALA A 187 24.78 -4.13 13.00
C ALA A 187 25.71 -5.26 12.55
N SER A 188 26.51 -5.83 13.46
CA SER A 188 27.50 -6.86 13.10
C SER A 188 26.91 -8.06 12.35
N TYR A 189 25.64 -8.40 12.61
CA TYR A 189 24.94 -9.53 11.98
C TYR A 189 24.33 -9.21 10.61
N THR A 190 23.99 -7.94 10.36
CA THR A 190 23.40 -7.46 9.09
C THR A 190 24.42 -6.72 8.23
N GLU A 191 25.65 -6.58 8.72
CA GLU A 191 26.70 -5.79 8.09
C GLU A 191 26.99 -6.22 6.67
N ASN A 192 26.85 -7.51 6.36
CA ASN A 192 27.05 -8.11 5.03
C ASN A 192 25.75 -8.57 4.35
N PHE A 193 24.58 -8.23 4.90
CA PHE A 193 23.30 -8.68 4.36
C PHE A 193 23.13 -8.19 2.91
N LEU A 194 22.94 -9.14 1.98
CA LEU A 194 22.78 -8.94 0.54
C LEU A 194 23.89 -8.10 -0.12
N GLN A 195 25.10 -8.12 0.45
CA GLN A 195 26.24 -7.43 -0.12
C GLN A 195 27.04 -8.33 -1.02
N ASN A 196 27.58 -7.74 -2.09
CA ASN A 196 28.31 -8.43 -3.15
C ASN A 196 27.48 -9.53 -3.83
N MET A 197 26.16 -9.35 -3.86
CA MET A 197 25.30 -10.17 -4.71
C MET A 197 25.66 -9.86 -6.17
N HIS A 198 25.90 -10.92 -6.94
CA HIS A 198 26.18 -10.84 -8.37
C HIS A 198 25.09 -11.57 -9.15
N ILE A 199 23.83 -11.22 -8.89
CA ILE A 199 22.69 -11.80 -9.59
C ILE A 199 22.59 -11.16 -10.98
N ASP A 200 22.54 -11.99 -12.01
CA ASP A 200 22.28 -11.56 -13.39
C ASP A 200 20.77 -11.46 -13.66
N PHE A 201 20.12 -10.48 -13.03
CA PHE A 201 18.70 -10.16 -13.18
C PHE A 201 18.29 -9.99 -14.66
N VAL A 202 19.10 -9.27 -15.43
CA VAL A 202 18.83 -9.05 -16.86
C VAL A 202 18.94 -10.36 -17.64
N GLY A 203 19.84 -11.28 -17.27
CA GLY A 203 19.94 -12.60 -17.87
C GLY A 203 18.72 -13.48 -17.63
N ILE A 204 18.21 -13.48 -16.39
CA ILE A 204 17.02 -14.27 -16.01
C ILE A 204 15.68 -13.61 -16.36
N ARG A 205 15.69 -12.43 -16.99
CA ARG A 205 14.48 -11.66 -17.34
C ARG A 205 13.42 -12.45 -18.09
N LYS A 206 13.82 -13.44 -18.91
CA LYS A 206 12.89 -14.31 -19.66
C LYS A 206 11.97 -15.09 -18.72
N TYR A 207 12.50 -15.59 -17.60
CA TYR A 207 11.69 -16.27 -16.57
C TYR A 207 10.77 -15.28 -15.86
N GLY A 208 11.25 -14.06 -15.61
CA GLY A 208 10.43 -12.96 -15.07
C GLY A 208 9.23 -12.64 -15.97
N TYR A 209 9.44 -12.52 -17.28
CA TYR A 209 8.36 -12.33 -18.24
C TYR A 209 7.40 -13.49 -18.31
N ILE A 210 7.88 -14.74 -18.32
CA ILE A 210 7.01 -15.92 -18.33
C ILE A 210 6.11 -15.92 -17.09
N PHE A 211 6.67 -15.69 -15.90
CA PHE A 211 5.89 -15.63 -14.66
C PHE A 211 4.88 -14.48 -14.68
N SER A 212 5.33 -13.26 -15.02
CA SER A 212 4.50 -12.05 -15.03
C SER A 212 3.36 -12.14 -16.05
N ILE A 213 3.63 -12.65 -17.25
CA ILE A 213 2.61 -12.85 -18.28
C ILE A 213 1.62 -13.94 -17.84
N THR A 214 2.11 -15.04 -17.27
CA THR A 214 1.24 -16.14 -16.81
C THR A 214 0.28 -15.67 -15.73
N ILE A 215 0.77 -14.97 -14.71
CA ILE A 215 -0.09 -14.48 -13.63
C ILE A 215 -1.05 -13.39 -14.12
N THR A 216 -0.63 -12.53 -15.06
CA THR A 216 -1.50 -11.52 -15.67
C THR A 216 -2.61 -12.17 -16.50
N ILE A 217 -2.29 -13.19 -17.30
CA ILE A 217 -3.28 -13.93 -18.09
C ILE A 217 -4.26 -14.64 -17.15
N LEU A 218 -3.77 -15.29 -16.09
CA LEU A 218 -4.62 -15.94 -15.09
C LEU A 218 -5.57 -14.92 -14.44
N ALA A 219 -5.05 -13.75 -14.05
CA ALA A 219 -5.84 -12.65 -13.52
C ALA A 219 -6.92 -12.17 -14.52
N ILE A 220 -6.57 -11.99 -15.80
CA ILE A 220 -7.54 -11.58 -16.83
C ILE A 220 -8.63 -12.64 -17.03
N ILE A 221 -8.27 -13.92 -17.07
CA ILE A 221 -9.22 -15.04 -17.22
C ILE A 221 -10.20 -15.07 -16.04
N THR A 222 -9.70 -14.94 -14.80
CA THR A 222 -10.56 -15.00 -13.60
C THR A 222 -11.45 -13.76 -13.52
N LEU A 223 -10.90 -12.58 -13.81
CA LEU A 223 -11.68 -11.34 -13.92
C LEU A 223 -12.79 -11.42 -14.98
N SER A 224 -12.54 -12.10 -16.10
CA SER A 224 -13.52 -12.22 -17.18
C SER A 224 -14.60 -13.28 -16.92
N THR A 225 -14.27 -14.33 -16.17
CA THR A 225 -15.17 -15.48 -15.91
C THR A 225 -15.92 -15.35 -14.59
N LYS A 226 -15.22 -15.05 -13.50
CA LYS A 226 -15.77 -14.96 -12.14
C LYS A 226 -16.12 -13.52 -11.75
N GLY A 227 -15.52 -12.53 -12.41
CA GLY A 227 -15.75 -11.13 -12.10
C GLY A 227 -15.15 -10.72 -10.75
N LEU A 228 -15.62 -9.58 -10.23
CA LEU A 228 -15.20 -9.01 -8.95
C LEU A 228 -16.43 -8.86 -8.05
N SER A 229 -16.29 -9.23 -6.78
CA SER A 229 -17.27 -8.87 -5.75
C SER A 229 -17.21 -7.38 -5.54
N LYS A 230 -18.28 -6.67 -5.90
CA LYS A 230 -18.36 -5.21 -5.80
C LYS A 230 -19.18 -4.84 -4.58
N GLY A 231 -18.64 -3.99 -3.72
CA GLY A 231 -19.37 -3.42 -2.60
C GLY A 231 -20.55 -2.55 -3.05
N ILE A 232 -21.40 -2.18 -2.08
CA ILE A 232 -22.55 -1.30 -2.32
C ILE A 232 -22.14 0.09 -2.83
N ASP A 233 -20.91 0.52 -2.54
CA ASP A 233 -20.26 1.71 -3.09
C ASP A 233 -20.28 1.78 -4.62
N PHE A 234 -20.28 0.64 -5.31
CA PHE A 234 -20.24 0.59 -6.78
C PHE A 234 -21.46 -0.07 -7.40
N THR A 235 -22.23 -0.82 -6.62
CA THR A 235 -23.43 -1.50 -7.11
C THR A 235 -24.73 -0.82 -6.72
N GLY A 236 -24.70 0.03 -5.67
CA GLY A 236 -25.89 0.47 -4.97
C GLY A 236 -26.49 -0.68 -4.16
N GLY A 237 -26.99 -0.39 -2.97
CA GLY A 237 -27.63 -1.38 -2.12
C GLY A 237 -27.73 -0.93 -0.67
N ARG A 238 -28.21 -1.86 0.16
CA ARG A 238 -28.27 -1.78 1.61
C ARG A 238 -27.32 -2.82 2.20
N THR A 239 -26.55 -2.43 3.19
CA THR A 239 -25.69 -3.32 3.98
C THR A 239 -26.07 -3.20 5.44
N TYR A 240 -26.16 -4.33 6.12
CA TYR A 240 -26.38 -4.41 7.56
C TYR A 240 -25.31 -5.28 8.19
N VAL A 241 -24.77 -4.86 9.33
CA VAL A 241 -23.92 -5.70 10.17
C VAL A 241 -24.75 -6.13 11.36
N VAL A 242 -25.03 -7.42 11.45
CA VAL A 242 -25.85 -8.01 12.51
C VAL A 242 -24.97 -8.87 13.40
N ARG A 243 -25.07 -8.67 14.72
CA ARG A 243 -24.30 -9.40 15.73
C ARG A 243 -25.25 -10.28 16.54
N PHE A 244 -24.98 -11.58 16.52
CA PHE A 244 -25.70 -12.61 17.26
C PHE A 244 -24.95 -13.00 18.55
N GLU A 245 -25.64 -13.70 19.44
CA GLU A 245 -25.04 -14.20 20.68
C GLU A 245 -24.17 -15.45 20.42
N GLN A 246 -24.56 -16.28 19.45
CA GLN A 246 -23.90 -17.53 19.09
C GLN A 246 -23.34 -17.45 17.66
N PRO A 247 -22.34 -18.29 17.32
CA PRO A 247 -21.91 -18.47 15.94
C PRO A 247 -23.08 -18.83 15.03
N VAL A 248 -23.14 -18.21 13.85
CA VAL A 248 -24.24 -18.40 12.89
C VAL A 248 -23.71 -18.87 11.54
N ASN A 249 -24.52 -19.66 10.82
CA ASN A 249 -24.19 -20.09 9.48
C ASN A 249 -24.65 -19.02 8.46
N THR A 250 -23.72 -18.53 7.64
CA THR A 250 -24.01 -17.48 6.65
C THR A 250 -24.93 -17.96 5.52
N VAL A 251 -24.85 -19.24 5.14
CA VAL A 251 -25.70 -19.85 4.11
C VAL A 251 -27.13 -19.98 4.61
N GLU A 252 -27.30 -20.38 5.87
CA GLU A 252 -28.61 -20.45 6.52
C GLU A 252 -29.27 -19.07 6.58
N ILE A 253 -28.53 -18.05 7.03
CA ILE A 253 -29.02 -16.66 7.05
C ILE A 253 -29.38 -16.16 5.65
N ALA A 254 -28.56 -16.47 4.64
CA ALA A 254 -28.86 -16.08 3.26
C ALA A 254 -30.19 -16.69 2.79
N ASN A 255 -30.39 -17.99 3.03
CA ASN A 255 -31.61 -18.69 2.64
C ASN A 255 -32.85 -18.14 3.36
N LEU A 256 -32.77 -17.89 4.67
CA LEU A 256 -33.88 -17.32 5.46
C LEU A 256 -34.30 -15.94 4.95
N LEU A 257 -33.34 -15.14 4.48
CA LEU A 257 -33.59 -13.79 3.99
C LEU A 257 -33.94 -13.73 2.50
N SER A 258 -33.64 -14.77 1.72
CA SER A 258 -34.00 -14.83 0.29
C SER A 258 -35.52 -14.78 0.08
N ASP A 259 -36.28 -15.44 0.97
CA ASP A 259 -37.74 -15.49 0.91
C ASP A 259 -38.37 -14.11 1.22
N GLU A 260 -37.77 -13.34 2.12
CA GLU A 260 -38.26 -12.02 2.54
C GLU A 260 -37.88 -10.88 1.57
N PHE A 261 -36.71 -10.96 0.92
CA PHE A 261 -36.18 -9.90 0.05
C PHE A 261 -36.43 -10.09 -1.44
N GLU A 262 -37.22 -11.09 -1.84
CA GLU A 262 -37.51 -11.41 -3.25
C GLU A 262 -36.22 -11.49 -4.12
N GLY A 263 -35.14 -12.02 -3.56
CA GLY A 263 -33.83 -12.12 -4.19
C GLY A 263 -32.75 -12.58 -3.22
N ASP A 264 -31.55 -12.87 -3.71
CA ASP A 264 -30.50 -13.48 -2.89
C ASP A 264 -29.61 -12.42 -2.20
N PRO A 265 -29.78 -12.18 -0.88
CA PRO A 265 -28.86 -11.32 -0.16
C PRO A 265 -27.49 -11.99 -0.04
N MET A 266 -26.44 -11.19 -0.18
CA MET A 266 -25.08 -11.66 0.06
C MET A 266 -24.76 -11.59 1.55
N VAL A 267 -24.50 -12.75 2.16
CA VAL A 267 -24.20 -12.85 3.59
C VAL A 267 -22.79 -13.38 3.77
N VAL A 268 -21.96 -12.60 4.47
CA VAL A 268 -20.57 -12.96 4.76
C VAL A 268 -20.27 -12.74 6.23
N THR A 269 -19.40 -13.57 6.80
CA THR A 269 -18.91 -13.37 8.17
C THR A 269 -18.17 -12.03 8.26
N PHE A 270 -18.42 -11.29 9.33
CA PHE A 270 -17.82 -9.99 9.61
C PHE A 270 -17.08 -10.06 10.93
N GLY A 271 -15.85 -10.58 10.87
CA GLY A 271 -15.01 -10.81 12.04
C GLY A 271 -15.26 -12.11 12.73
N SER A 272 -15.94 -12.06 13.86
CA SER A 272 -16.26 -13.25 14.64
C SER A 272 -17.40 -14.03 13.98
N GLU A 273 -17.44 -15.33 14.21
CA GLU A 273 -18.43 -16.24 13.60
C GLU A 273 -19.88 -15.94 14.02
N ASN A 274 -20.08 -15.11 15.05
CA ASN A 274 -21.39 -14.63 15.50
C ASN A 274 -21.76 -13.27 14.89
N GLN A 275 -20.99 -12.72 13.97
CA GLN A 275 -21.27 -11.43 13.34
C GLN A 275 -21.23 -11.57 11.83
N VAL A 276 -22.27 -11.06 11.16
CA VAL A 276 -22.42 -11.18 9.71
C VAL A 276 -22.71 -9.83 9.08
N LYS A 277 -22.21 -9.64 7.87
CA LYS A 277 -22.54 -8.53 6.97
C LYS A 277 -23.51 -9.07 5.93
N ILE A 278 -24.71 -8.49 5.89
CA ILE A 278 -25.80 -8.81 4.98
C ILE A 278 -25.91 -7.68 3.96
N SER A 279 -25.80 -7.97 2.67
CA SER A 279 -25.89 -6.98 1.59
C SER A 279 -27.03 -7.33 0.65
N THR A 280 -27.95 -6.41 0.41
CA THR A 280 -29.12 -6.59 -0.47
C THR A 280 -29.36 -5.36 -1.35
N LYS A 281 -30.02 -5.55 -2.49
CA LYS A 281 -30.47 -4.45 -3.36
C LYS A 281 -31.95 -4.11 -3.16
N PHE A 282 -32.63 -4.83 -2.26
CA PHE A 282 -34.06 -4.67 -2.03
C PHE A 282 -34.43 -3.24 -1.62
N LYS A 283 -35.40 -2.66 -2.33
CA LYS A 283 -35.95 -1.31 -2.11
C LYS A 283 -34.90 -0.23 -1.80
N VAL A 284 -33.76 -0.25 -2.49
CA VAL A 284 -32.69 0.74 -2.28
C VAL A 284 -33.09 2.14 -2.76
N GLU A 285 -33.98 2.24 -3.75
CA GLU A 285 -34.41 3.52 -4.32
C GLU A 285 -35.50 4.22 -3.49
N ASP A 286 -36.06 3.53 -2.49
CA ASP A 286 -37.06 4.07 -1.59
C ASP A 286 -36.47 4.28 -0.18
N PRO A 287 -36.11 5.53 0.19
CA PRO A 287 -35.58 5.83 1.50
C PRO A 287 -36.60 5.57 2.63
N ALA A 288 -37.90 5.64 2.33
CA ALA A 288 -38.96 5.40 3.31
C ALA A 288 -39.13 3.91 3.63
N ALA A 289 -38.59 3.01 2.78
CA ALA A 289 -38.62 1.58 3.00
C ALA A 289 -37.63 1.08 4.06
N THR A 290 -36.87 1.97 4.73
CA THR A 290 -35.87 1.55 5.72
C THR A 290 -36.49 0.80 6.90
N ASP A 291 -37.61 1.29 7.43
CA ASP A 291 -38.32 0.63 8.53
C ASP A 291 -38.94 -0.70 8.08
N GLU A 292 -39.45 -0.75 6.85
CA GLU A 292 -39.97 -1.98 6.23
C GLU A 292 -38.85 -3.04 6.09
N VAL A 293 -37.69 -2.65 5.54
CA VAL A 293 -36.54 -3.53 5.34
C VAL A 293 -36.01 -4.04 6.69
N ASN A 294 -35.99 -3.20 7.73
CA ASN A 294 -35.62 -3.61 9.08
C ASN A 294 -36.63 -4.61 9.66
N GLY A 295 -37.92 -4.47 9.37
CA GLY A 295 -38.96 -5.43 9.72
C GLY A 295 -38.76 -6.78 9.04
N LEU A 296 -38.53 -6.79 7.74
CA LEU A 296 -38.24 -8.02 6.97
C LEU A 296 -36.95 -8.71 7.46
N LEU A 297 -35.91 -7.94 7.78
CA LEU A 297 -34.69 -8.46 8.41
C LEU A 297 -34.99 -9.15 9.76
N TYR A 298 -35.84 -8.53 10.58
CA TYR A 298 -36.25 -9.14 11.84
C TYR A 298 -37.06 -10.42 11.61
N ASP A 299 -38.03 -10.38 10.69
CA ASP A 299 -38.92 -11.51 10.41
C ASP A 299 -38.17 -12.74 9.90
N GLY A 300 -37.18 -12.56 9.02
CA GLY A 300 -36.34 -13.65 8.53
C GLY A 300 -35.32 -14.15 9.56
N LEU A 301 -34.94 -13.33 10.55
CA LEU A 301 -33.91 -13.70 11.53
C LEU A 301 -34.45 -14.08 12.90
N LYS A 302 -35.74 -13.86 13.20
CA LYS A 302 -36.34 -14.05 14.54
C LYS A 302 -36.12 -15.44 15.12
N GLU A 303 -36.04 -16.47 14.30
CA GLU A 303 -35.78 -17.85 14.75
C GLU A 303 -34.37 -18.02 15.34
N LEU A 304 -33.40 -17.22 14.88
CA LEU A 304 -32.02 -17.22 15.36
C LEU A 304 -31.83 -16.35 16.62
N ILE A 305 -32.84 -15.57 17.01
CA ILE A 305 -32.82 -14.64 18.16
C ILE A 305 -34.08 -14.78 19.03
N PRO A 306 -34.32 -15.97 19.64
CA PRO A 306 -35.55 -16.23 20.37
C PRO A 306 -35.72 -15.27 21.56
N GLY A 307 -36.91 -14.67 21.69
CA GLY A 307 -37.27 -13.79 22.80
C GLY A 307 -36.89 -12.31 22.62
N VAL A 308 -36.37 -11.93 21.46
CA VAL A 308 -36.03 -10.54 21.11
C VAL A 308 -37.17 -9.91 20.30
N ASP A 309 -37.66 -8.74 20.70
CA ASP A 309 -38.64 -7.99 19.90
C ASP A 309 -37.96 -7.17 18.78
N GLN A 310 -38.74 -6.73 17.80
CA GLN A 310 -38.23 -6.00 16.64
C GLN A 310 -37.43 -4.73 17.02
N GLN A 311 -37.88 -4.02 18.06
CA GLN A 311 -37.24 -2.78 18.49
C GLN A 311 -35.84 -3.05 19.07
N THR A 312 -35.74 -4.08 19.90
CA THR A 312 -34.49 -4.54 20.53
C THR A 312 -33.54 -5.11 19.48
N PHE A 313 -34.07 -5.83 18.47
CA PHE A 313 -33.26 -6.28 17.34
C PHE A 313 -32.62 -5.11 16.58
N ILE A 314 -33.40 -4.08 16.25
CA ILE A 314 -32.91 -2.90 15.52
C ILE A 314 -31.88 -2.12 16.34
N SER A 315 -32.07 -2.00 17.67
CA SER A 315 -31.15 -1.22 18.51
C SER A 315 -29.87 -1.97 18.90
N ASP A 316 -29.97 -3.27 19.18
CA ASP A 316 -28.89 -4.00 19.88
C ASP A 316 -28.18 -5.01 18.96
N TYR A 317 -28.90 -5.61 17.99
CA TYR A 317 -28.34 -6.62 17.09
C TYR A 317 -27.84 -6.00 15.78
N ILE A 318 -28.53 -5.01 15.21
CA ILE A 318 -28.04 -4.24 14.05
C ILE A 318 -26.99 -3.23 14.54
N VAL A 319 -25.71 -3.59 14.45
CA VAL A 319 -24.62 -2.72 14.91
C VAL A 319 -24.17 -1.70 13.87
N SER A 320 -24.54 -1.89 12.60
CA SER A 320 -24.29 -0.94 11.52
C SER A 320 -25.31 -1.12 10.40
N SER A 321 -25.75 -0.02 9.81
CA SER A 321 -26.51 -0.04 8.56
C SER A 321 -25.93 0.99 7.59
N GLU A 322 -25.93 0.66 6.30
CA GLU A 322 -25.47 1.55 5.25
C GLU A 322 -26.39 1.38 4.04
N THR A 323 -26.80 2.50 3.44
CA THR A 323 -27.61 2.52 2.21
C THR A 323 -26.92 3.44 1.21
N VAL A 324 -26.69 2.94 0.00
CA VAL A 324 -26.11 3.71 -1.11
C VAL A 324 -27.03 3.62 -2.31
N GLY A 325 -27.55 4.77 -2.74
CA GLY A 325 -28.42 4.85 -3.92
C GLY A 325 -27.67 4.59 -5.23
N PRO A 326 -28.33 4.07 -6.29
CA PRO A 326 -27.69 3.72 -7.56
C PRO A 326 -26.96 4.89 -8.25
N THR A 327 -27.48 6.11 -8.09
CA THR A 327 -26.86 7.32 -8.66
C THR A 327 -25.52 7.62 -8.01
N ILE A 328 -25.44 7.48 -6.68
CA ILE A 328 -24.19 7.69 -5.93
C ILE A 328 -23.21 6.58 -6.24
N ALA A 329 -23.67 5.33 -6.29
CA ALA A 329 -22.80 4.21 -6.66
C ALA A 329 -22.18 4.37 -8.06
N LYS A 330 -22.94 4.86 -9.04
CA LYS A 330 -22.45 5.14 -10.39
C LYS A 330 -21.42 6.28 -10.42
N ASP A 331 -21.66 7.35 -9.67
CA ASP A 331 -20.73 8.47 -9.52
C ASP A 331 -19.42 8.01 -8.84
N GLN A 332 -19.53 7.25 -7.76
CA GLN A 332 -18.42 6.65 -7.02
C GLN A 332 -17.55 5.75 -7.90
N ALA A 333 -18.18 4.85 -8.69
CA ALA A 333 -17.50 3.99 -9.65
C ALA A 333 -16.74 4.79 -10.70
N SER A 334 -17.39 5.83 -11.24
CA SER A 334 -16.78 6.70 -12.26
C SER A 334 -15.57 7.45 -11.69
N LYS A 335 -15.69 8.03 -10.49
CA LYS A 335 -14.60 8.71 -9.80
C LYS A 335 -13.43 7.79 -9.50
N ALA A 336 -13.69 6.55 -9.06
CA ALA A 336 -12.65 5.57 -8.81
C ALA A 336 -11.84 5.24 -10.07
N VAL A 337 -12.52 5.01 -11.21
CA VAL A 337 -11.86 4.75 -12.50
C VAL A 337 -11.02 5.96 -12.93
N TRP A 338 -11.58 7.18 -12.85
CA TRP A 338 -10.85 8.39 -13.17
C TRP A 338 -9.65 8.63 -12.26
N ALA A 339 -9.76 8.36 -10.96
CA ALA A 339 -8.66 8.49 -10.01
C ALA A 339 -7.47 7.57 -10.39
N ILE A 340 -7.76 6.31 -10.74
CA ILE A 340 -6.73 5.35 -11.19
C ILE A 340 -6.09 5.81 -12.50
N LEU A 341 -6.90 6.19 -13.50
CA LEU A 341 -6.38 6.65 -14.80
C LEU A 341 -5.53 7.91 -14.66
N LEU A 342 -6.00 8.90 -13.90
CA LEU A 342 -5.25 10.13 -13.66
C LEU A 342 -3.97 9.89 -12.87
N ALA A 343 -3.97 8.93 -11.93
CA ALA A 343 -2.76 8.54 -11.23
C ALA A 343 -1.74 7.93 -12.20
N LEU A 344 -2.14 6.93 -12.99
CA LEU A 344 -1.28 6.28 -13.99
C LEU A 344 -0.69 7.29 -14.99
N VAL A 345 -1.52 8.18 -15.54
CA VAL A 345 -1.09 9.22 -16.47
C VAL A 345 -0.19 10.24 -15.79
N GLY A 346 -0.56 10.71 -14.59
CA GLY A 346 0.22 11.66 -13.81
C GLY A 346 1.61 11.13 -13.47
N MET A 347 1.72 9.87 -13.07
CA MET A 347 3.00 9.22 -12.81
C MET A 347 3.82 9.02 -14.08
N PHE A 348 3.20 8.63 -15.20
CA PHE A 348 3.89 8.55 -16.48
C PHE A 348 4.54 9.88 -16.85
N PHE A 349 3.78 10.99 -16.77
CA PHE A 349 4.32 12.32 -17.07
C PHE A 349 5.40 12.74 -16.09
N TYR A 350 5.21 12.48 -14.79
CA TYR A 350 6.22 12.76 -13.79
C TYR A 350 7.55 12.07 -14.13
N ILE A 351 7.52 10.75 -14.37
CA ILE A 351 8.72 9.96 -14.70
C ILE A 351 9.30 10.40 -16.05
N PHE A 352 8.46 10.67 -17.05
CA PHE A 352 8.88 11.17 -18.35
C PHE A 352 9.69 12.46 -18.23
N PHE A 353 9.18 13.48 -17.51
CA PHE A 353 9.88 14.74 -17.32
C PHE A 353 11.12 14.59 -16.43
N ARG A 354 11.04 13.76 -15.39
CA ARG A 354 12.12 13.53 -14.43
C ARG A 354 13.35 12.87 -15.07
N PHE A 355 13.14 11.83 -15.88
CA PHE A 355 14.21 11.05 -16.51
C PHE A 355 14.55 11.51 -17.94
N ARG A 356 13.76 12.43 -18.51
CA ARG A 356 13.95 13.01 -19.86
C ARG A 356 14.05 11.96 -20.98
N ARG A 357 13.51 10.77 -20.74
CA ARG A 357 13.53 9.61 -21.65
C ARG A 357 12.22 8.84 -21.49
N TRP A 358 11.52 8.64 -22.60
CA TRP A 358 10.21 7.99 -22.60
C TRP A 358 10.27 6.51 -22.20
N GLN A 359 11.42 5.84 -22.42
CA GLN A 359 11.60 4.43 -22.06
C GLN A 359 11.44 4.18 -20.55
N PHE A 360 11.85 5.14 -19.71
CA PHE A 360 11.64 5.08 -18.26
C PHE A 360 10.15 5.15 -17.93
N GLY A 361 9.43 6.11 -18.52
CA GLY A 361 7.97 6.22 -18.36
C GLY A 361 7.23 4.97 -18.81
N LEU A 362 7.63 4.36 -19.93
CA LEU A 362 7.02 3.12 -20.43
C LEU A 362 7.26 1.94 -19.47
N GLY A 363 8.50 1.75 -19.00
CA GLY A 363 8.84 0.67 -18.07
C GLY A 363 8.01 0.73 -16.79
N SER A 364 7.85 1.93 -16.22
CA SER A 364 6.98 2.14 -15.05
C SER A 364 5.51 1.92 -15.37
N LEU A 365 4.99 2.42 -16.50
CA LEU A 365 3.58 2.24 -16.85
C LEU A 365 3.22 0.76 -16.99
N VAL A 366 4.07 -0.04 -17.63
CA VAL A 366 3.84 -1.48 -17.83
C VAL A 366 3.85 -2.23 -16.49
N SER A 367 4.79 -1.94 -15.59
CA SER A 367 4.83 -2.60 -14.28
C SER A 367 3.64 -2.22 -13.41
N LEU A 368 3.22 -0.95 -13.43
CA LEU A 368 2.03 -0.52 -12.69
C LEU A 368 0.75 -1.18 -13.20
N ALA A 369 0.57 -1.25 -14.53
CA ALA A 369 -0.57 -1.92 -15.12
C ALA A 369 -0.61 -3.41 -14.73
N HIS A 370 0.56 -4.08 -14.79
CA HIS A 370 0.72 -5.45 -14.30
C HIS A 370 0.29 -5.58 -12.84
N ASP A 371 0.82 -4.74 -11.94
CA ASP A 371 0.57 -4.85 -10.50
C ASP A 371 -0.90 -4.64 -10.16
N VAL A 372 -1.56 -3.65 -10.78
CA VAL A 372 -3.00 -3.41 -10.59
C VAL A 372 -3.82 -4.62 -11.08
N ILE A 373 -3.50 -5.17 -12.26
CA ILE A 373 -4.21 -6.34 -12.80
C ILE A 373 -4.02 -7.56 -11.89
N VAL A 374 -2.81 -7.79 -11.38
CA VAL A 374 -2.51 -8.92 -10.50
C VAL A 374 -3.27 -8.80 -9.18
N VAL A 375 -3.31 -7.62 -8.55
CA VAL A 375 -4.07 -7.43 -7.31
C VAL A 375 -5.58 -7.60 -7.56
N LEU A 376 -6.12 -7.07 -8.67
CA LEU A 376 -7.52 -7.30 -9.05
C LEU A 376 -7.83 -8.78 -9.30
N GLY A 377 -6.94 -9.48 -10.01
CA GLY A 377 -7.07 -10.91 -10.28
C GLY A 377 -7.02 -11.74 -9.01
N LEU A 378 -6.17 -11.38 -8.05
CA LEU A 378 -6.10 -11.99 -6.73
C LEU A 378 -7.45 -11.88 -6.00
N TYR A 379 -8.07 -10.70 -6.05
CA TYR A 379 -9.40 -10.48 -5.46
C TYR A 379 -10.47 -11.34 -6.10
N SER A 380 -10.48 -11.40 -7.43
CA SER A 380 -11.39 -12.29 -8.18
C SER A 380 -11.20 -13.76 -7.78
N ILE A 381 -9.97 -14.23 -7.67
CA ILE A 381 -9.66 -15.63 -7.32
C ILE A 381 -10.11 -15.94 -5.89
N LEU A 382 -9.72 -15.09 -4.94
CA LEU A 382 -9.88 -15.36 -3.51
C LEU A 382 -11.23 -14.93 -2.93
N GLN A 383 -12.09 -14.23 -3.69
CA GLN A 383 -13.46 -13.96 -3.23
C GLN A 383 -14.20 -15.27 -2.93
N GLY A 384 -14.80 -15.36 -1.74
CA GLY A 384 -15.49 -16.54 -1.22
C GLY A 384 -14.59 -17.61 -0.57
N VAL A 385 -13.26 -17.47 -0.64
CA VAL A 385 -12.30 -18.39 0.01
C VAL A 385 -11.76 -17.80 1.31
N MET A 386 -11.51 -16.49 1.33
CA MET A 386 -10.98 -15.83 2.53
C MET A 386 -12.06 -15.65 3.60
N PRO A 387 -11.70 -15.73 4.90
CA PRO A 387 -12.66 -15.61 6.02
C PRO A 387 -13.07 -14.16 6.30
N PHE A 388 -12.91 -13.25 5.33
CA PHE A 388 -13.26 -11.84 5.44
C PHE A 388 -13.74 -11.33 4.08
N SER A 389 -14.47 -10.21 4.08
CA SER A 389 -14.99 -9.60 2.86
C SER A 389 -13.84 -9.20 1.92
N MET A 390 -13.92 -9.71 0.69
CA MET A 390 -13.04 -9.38 -0.44
C MET A 390 -13.78 -8.46 -1.42
N ASP A 391 -14.66 -7.60 -0.90
CA ASP A 391 -15.41 -6.64 -1.72
C ASP A 391 -14.49 -5.53 -2.20
N ILE A 392 -14.65 -5.17 -3.47
CA ILE A 392 -14.12 -3.93 -4.00
C ILE A 392 -15.04 -2.83 -3.52
N ASP A 393 -14.59 -2.09 -2.51
CA ASP A 393 -15.23 -0.91 -1.96
C ASP A 393 -14.35 0.33 -2.17
N GLN A 394 -14.78 1.46 -1.63
CA GLN A 394 -14.00 2.69 -1.63
C GLN A 394 -12.59 2.52 -1.04
N SER A 395 -12.47 1.81 0.08
CA SER A 395 -11.19 1.57 0.76
C SER A 395 -10.24 0.79 -0.14
N PHE A 396 -10.72 -0.24 -0.84
CA PHE A 396 -9.93 -1.01 -1.79
C PHE A 396 -9.32 -0.15 -2.91
N ILE A 397 -10.05 0.84 -3.44
CA ILE A 397 -9.50 1.77 -4.44
C ILE A 397 -8.34 2.58 -3.84
N ALA A 398 -8.46 3.02 -2.59
CA ALA A 398 -7.36 3.66 -1.89
C ALA A 398 -6.16 2.74 -1.71
N ALA A 399 -6.38 1.45 -1.46
CA ALA A 399 -5.30 0.46 -1.38
C ALA A 399 -4.58 0.32 -2.73
N ILE A 400 -5.32 0.15 -3.83
CA ILE A 400 -4.74 0.05 -5.18
C ILE A 400 -3.89 1.27 -5.52
N LEU A 401 -4.41 2.47 -5.28
CA LEU A 401 -3.68 3.71 -5.55
C LEU A 401 -2.41 3.80 -4.67
N THR A 402 -2.48 3.36 -3.42
CA THR A 402 -1.33 3.29 -2.53
C THR A 402 -0.28 2.27 -3.03
N VAL A 403 -0.71 1.08 -3.45
CA VAL A 403 0.16 0.05 -4.06
C VAL A 403 0.87 0.62 -5.29
N VAL A 404 0.14 1.35 -6.12
CA VAL A 404 0.67 2.02 -7.29
C VAL A 404 1.77 3.03 -6.91
N GLY A 405 1.56 3.85 -5.88
CA GLY A 405 2.59 4.76 -5.36
C GLY A 405 3.84 4.02 -4.84
N TYR A 406 3.62 2.93 -4.09
CA TYR A 406 4.70 2.10 -3.55
C TYR A 406 5.52 1.36 -4.61
N SER A 407 4.87 0.70 -5.58
CA SER A 407 5.54 0.00 -6.68
C SER A 407 6.43 0.94 -7.49
N ILE A 408 5.99 2.18 -7.65
CA ILE A 408 6.78 3.21 -8.33
C ILE A 408 7.95 3.72 -7.48
N ASN A 409 7.84 3.76 -6.16
CA ASN A 409 8.96 4.14 -5.28
C ASN A 409 10.20 3.30 -5.60
N ASP A 410 10.07 1.97 -5.55
CA ASP A 410 11.16 1.04 -5.85
C ASP A 410 11.68 1.19 -7.28
N THR A 411 10.77 1.35 -8.24
CA THR A 411 11.11 1.54 -9.66
C THR A 411 11.93 2.81 -9.89
N VAL A 412 11.54 3.94 -9.28
CA VAL A 412 12.23 5.23 -9.40
C VAL A 412 13.64 5.14 -8.80
N VAL A 413 13.80 4.44 -7.68
CA VAL A 413 15.10 4.22 -7.04
C VAL A 413 16.04 3.42 -7.94
N ILE A 414 15.55 2.32 -8.52
CA ILE A 414 16.35 1.50 -9.44
C ILE A 414 16.71 2.32 -10.69
N PHE A 415 15.76 3.07 -11.23
CA PHE A 415 15.96 3.89 -12.42
C PHE A 415 16.96 5.02 -12.20
N ASP A 416 16.93 5.68 -11.04
CA ASP A 416 17.91 6.69 -10.67
C ASP A 416 19.31 6.09 -10.60
N ARG A 417 19.45 4.89 -10.01
CA ARG A 417 20.73 4.18 -9.98
C ARG A 417 21.24 3.77 -11.36
N ILE A 418 20.37 3.28 -12.23
CA ILE A 418 20.71 2.96 -13.63
C ILE A 418 21.18 4.23 -14.35
N ARG A 419 20.46 5.35 -14.18
CA ARG A 419 20.80 6.66 -14.75
C ARG A 419 22.14 7.17 -14.23
N GLU A 420 22.47 6.96 -12.96
CA GLU A 420 23.75 7.33 -12.35
C GLU A 420 24.90 6.47 -12.89
N TYR A 421 24.69 5.16 -13.03
CA TYR A 421 25.74 4.21 -13.42
C TYR A 421 26.08 4.25 -14.91
N LEU A 422 25.12 4.54 -15.79
CA LEU A 422 25.34 4.64 -17.24
C LEU A 422 26.47 5.61 -17.63
N PRO A 423 26.52 6.88 -17.14
CA PRO A 423 27.60 7.81 -17.48
C PRO A 423 28.93 7.49 -16.78
N ILE A 424 28.93 6.75 -15.66
CA ILE A 424 30.13 6.36 -14.90
C ILE A 424 30.83 5.17 -15.58
N TYR A 425 30.07 4.14 -15.96
CA TYR A 425 30.58 2.87 -16.49
C TYR A 425 30.44 2.75 -18.01
N ARG A 426 30.80 3.80 -18.76
CA ARG A 426 30.62 3.88 -20.23
C ARG A 426 31.29 2.77 -21.05
N LYS A 427 32.32 2.13 -20.50
CA LYS A 427 33.09 1.07 -21.19
C LYS A 427 32.51 -0.33 -20.97
N ARG A 428 31.52 -0.48 -20.09
CA ARG A 428 30.87 -1.76 -19.79
C ARG A 428 29.61 -1.93 -20.63
N THR A 429 29.20 -3.18 -20.85
CA THR A 429 27.96 -3.46 -21.57
C THR A 429 26.76 -2.94 -20.78
N LYS A 430 25.67 -2.55 -21.45
CA LYS A 430 24.46 -2.10 -20.75
C LYS A 430 23.93 -3.17 -19.80
N ARG A 431 24.02 -4.45 -20.15
CA ARG A 431 23.63 -5.57 -19.29
C ARG A 431 24.40 -5.56 -17.97
N GLU A 432 25.72 -5.40 -18.03
CA GLU A 432 26.55 -5.29 -16.82
C GLU A 432 26.13 -4.08 -15.97
N VAL A 433 25.94 -2.92 -16.60
CA VAL A 433 25.55 -1.67 -15.90
C VAL A 433 24.20 -1.81 -15.19
N TYR A 434 23.20 -2.40 -15.85
CA TYR A 434 21.88 -2.63 -15.27
C TYR A 434 21.94 -3.62 -14.10
N ASN A 435 22.66 -4.74 -14.26
CA ASN A 435 22.84 -5.70 -13.17
C ASN A 435 23.59 -5.08 -11.98
N MET A 436 24.63 -4.26 -12.21
CA MET A 436 25.31 -3.55 -11.13
C MET A 436 24.35 -2.61 -10.39
N ALA A 437 23.50 -1.88 -11.11
CA ALA A 437 22.50 -1.01 -10.50
C ALA A 437 21.51 -1.81 -9.64
N LEU A 438 20.90 -2.86 -10.21
CA LEU A 438 19.94 -3.73 -9.52
C LEU A 438 20.51 -4.38 -8.26
N ASN A 439 21.72 -4.95 -8.32
CA ASN A 439 22.35 -5.54 -7.14
C ASN A 439 22.68 -4.49 -6.08
N SER A 440 23.08 -3.27 -6.48
CA SER A 440 23.38 -2.20 -5.52
C SER A 440 22.14 -1.64 -4.81
N THR A 441 20.95 -1.73 -5.42
CA THR A 441 19.70 -1.26 -4.82
C THR A 441 18.91 -2.35 -4.11
N LEU A 442 19.32 -3.62 -4.22
CA LEU A 442 18.56 -4.76 -3.71
C LEU A 442 18.36 -4.71 -2.19
N ALA A 443 19.43 -4.50 -1.42
CA ALA A 443 19.36 -4.44 0.04
C ALA A 443 18.43 -3.30 0.50
N ARG A 444 18.54 -2.13 -0.14
CA ARG A 444 17.69 -0.97 0.12
C ARG A 444 16.21 -1.29 -0.14
N THR A 445 15.90 -1.80 -1.34
CA THR A 445 14.54 -2.13 -1.78
C THR A 445 13.89 -3.13 -0.84
N LEU A 446 14.61 -4.19 -0.47
CA LEU A 446 14.11 -5.20 0.45
C LEU A 446 13.89 -4.65 1.86
N ASN A 447 14.76 -3.80 2.39
CA ASN A 447 14.56 -3.25 3.73
C ASN A 447 13.36 -2.32 3.81
N THR A 448 13.18 -1.44 2.82
CA THR A 448 12.01 -0.57 2.74
C THR A 448 10.72 -1.38 2.65
N GLY A 449 10.69 -2.40 1.78
CA GLY A 449 9.57 -3.33 1.66
C GLY A 449 9.29 -4.07 2.96
N MET A 450 10.31 -4.64 3.59
CA MET A 450 10.18 -5.40 4.85
C MET A 450 9.69 -4.55 6.01
N ALA A 451 10.20 -3.33 6.18
CA ALA A 451 9.72 -2.40 7.21
C ALA A 451 8.22 -2.14 7.07
N THR A 452 7.76 -1.90 5.84
CA THR A 452 6.34 -1.67 5.56
C THR A 452 5.52 -2.94 5.72
N ILE A 453 6.01 -4.09 5.23
CA ILE A 453 5.32 -5.38 5.35
C ILE A 453 5.13 -5.75 6.82
N PHE A 454 6.12 -5.55 7.69
CA PHE A 454 5.98 -5.82 9.12
C PHE A 454 4.87 -4.97 9.76
N VAL A 455 4.81 -3.69 9.40
CA VAL A 455 3.72 -2.81 9.83
C VAL A 455 2.37 -3.34 9.35
N LEU A 456 2.26 -3.65 8.06
CA LEU A 456 1.02 -4.14 7.47
C LEU A 456 0.58 -5.50 8.04
N ILE A 457 1.50 -6.40 8.35
CA ILE A 457 1.18 -7.68 9.01
C ILE A 457 0.57 -7.42 10.40
N VAL A 458 1.12 -6.47 11.16
CA VAL A 458 0.55 -6.09 12.46
C VAL A 458 -0.86 -5.52 12.30
N ILE A 459 -1.09 -4.63 11.33
CA ILE A 459 -2.44 -4.11 11.07
C ILE A 459 -3.36 -5.23 10.58
N PHE A 460 -2.87 -6.16 9.77
CA PHE A 460 -3.68 -7.26 9.25
C PHE A 460 -4.19 -8.17 10.38
N ILE A 461 -3.34 -8.43 11.37
CA ILE A 461 -3.67 -9.27 12.53
C ILE A 461 -4.52 -8.50 13.56
N PHE A 462 -4.21 -7.23 13.83
CA PHE A 462 -4.77 -6.49 14.98
C PHE A 462 -5.66 -5.29 14.63
N GLY A 463 -5.70 -4.85 13.36
CA GLY A 463 -6.36 -3.61 12.92
C GLY A 463 -7.87 -3.68 12.77
N GLY A 464 -8.46 -4.87 12.95
CA GLY A 464 -9.90 -5.10 12.85
C GLY A 464 -10.38 -5.40 11.44
N GLU A 465 -11.66 -5.74 11.33
CA GLU A 465 -12.24 -6.37 10.13
C GLU A 465 -12.49 -5.41 8.98
N VAL A 466 -12.94 -4.20 9.30
CA VAL A 466 -13.29 -3.16 8.33
C VAL A 466 -12.11 -2.83 7.40
N ILE A 467 -10.88 -2.91 7.90
CA ILE A 467 -9.67 -2.60 7.11
C ILE A 467 -8.86 -3.85 6.73
N ARG A 468 -9.32 -5.07 7.06
CA ARG A 468 -8.55 -6.29 6.77
C ARG A 468 -8.41 -6.52 5.27
N GLY A 469 -9.51 -6.39 4.52
CA GLY A 469 -9.49 -6.41 3.06
C GLY A 469 -8.56 -5.32 2.51
N PHE A 470 -8.69 -4.09 2.97
CA PHE A 470 -7.81 -2.99 2.59
C PHE A 470 -6.30 -3.31 2.78
N VAL A 471 -5.91 -3.80 3.96
CA VAL A 471 -4.51 -4.15 4.28
C VAL A 471 -4.03 -5.36 3.47
N PHE A 472 -4.90 -6.33 3.19
CA PHE A 472 -4.58 -7.47 2.36
C PHE A 472 -4.15 -7.06 0.94
N ALA A 473 -4.87 -6.13 0.32
CA ALA A 473 -4.48 -5.55 -0.97
C ALA A 473 -3.11 -4.86 -0.90
N LEU A 474 -2.84 -4.09 0.16
CA LEU A 474 -1.54 -3.44 0.35
C LEU A 474 -0.39 -4.44 0.49
N LEU A 475 -0.57 -5.50 1.29
CA LEU A 475 0.45 -6.52 1.51
C LEU A 475 0.87 -7.18 0.21
N PHE A 476 -0.10 -7.70 -0.55
CA PHE A 476 0.19 -8.34 -1.83
C PHE A 476 0.72 -7.35 -2.86
N GLY A 477 0.14 -6.15 -2.90
CA GLY A 477 0.56 -5.12 -3.82
C GLY A 477 2.01 -4.67 -3.62
N ILE A 478 2.49 -4.53 -2.37
CA ILE A 478 3.91 -4.23 -2.10
C ILE A 478 4.81 -5.38 -2.54
N VAL A 479 4.44 -6.63 -2.24
CA VAL A 479 5.23 -7.80 -2.65
C VAL A 479 5.36 -7.87 -4.19
N PHE A 480 4.24 -7.73 -4.91
CA PHE A 480 4.25 -7.73 -6.37
C PHE A 480 4.90 -6.48 -6.96
N GLY A 481 4.77 -5.32 -6.32
CA GLY A 481 5.42 -4.08 -6.73
C GLY A 481 6.94 -4.13 -6.63
N THR A 482 7.47 -4.65 -5.51
CA THR A 482 8.91 -4.87 -5.37
C THR A 482 9.40 -5.89 -6.40
N TYR A 483 8.65 -6.98 -6.63
CA TYR A 483 8.97 -7.94 -7.69
C TYR A 483 8.97 -7.30 -9.10
N SER A 484 7.93 -6.53 -9.44
CA SER A 484 7.74 -5.97 -10.77
C SER A 484 8.77 -4.89 -11.07
N SER A 485 9.26 -4.16 -10.06
CA SER A 485 10.37 -3.20 -10.21
C SER A 485 11.66 -3.86 -10.73
N LEU A 486 11.92 -5.11 -10.34
CA LEU A 486 13.12 -5.88 -10.71
C LEU A 486 12.90 -6.68 -12.00
N PHE A 487 11.72 -7.29 -12.18
CA PHE A 487 11.46 -8.28 -13.23
C PHE A 487 10.53 -7.83 -14.35
N VAL A 488 9.87 -6.67 -14.22
CA VAL A 488 9.00 -6.10 -15.25
C VAL A 488 9.54 -4.74 -15.71
N SER A 489 9.60 -3.73 -14.84
CA SER A 489 9.94 -2.36 -15.24
C SER A 489 11.37 -2.24 -15.77
N THR A 490 12.35 -2.81 -15.05
CA THR A 490 13.77 -2.75 -15.45
C THR A 490 14.05 -3.54 -16.72
N PRO A 491 13.55 -4.77 -16.91
CA PRO A 491 13.68 -5.47 -18.18
C PRO A 491 13.01 -4.77 -19.37
N VAL A 492 11.82 -4.18 -19.20
CA VAL A 492 11.17 -3.38 -20.26
C VAL A 492 12.03 -2.17 -20.62
N LEU A 493 12.59 -1.48 -19.63
CA LEU A 493 13.54 -0.39 -19.85
C LEU A 493 14.81 -0.88 -20.58
N TYR A 494 15.33 -2.06 -20.22
CA TYR A 494 16.50 -2.65 -20.87
C TYR A 494 16.24 -2.95 -22.35
N GLU A 495 15.14 -3.65 -22.68
CA GLU A 495 14.84 -4.02 -24.07
C GLU A 495 14.55 -2.78 -24.95
N THR A 496 13.91 -1.75 -24.40
CA THR A 496 13.61 -0.51 -25.14
C THR A 496 14.82 0.43 -25.29
N THR A 497 15.90 0.19 -24.55
CA THR A 497 17.14 1.00 -24.63
C THR A 497 18.33 0.23 -25.19
N ARG A 498 18.21 -1.09 -25.40
CA ARG A 498 19.26 -1.94 -26.00
C ARG A 498 19.41 -1.63 -27.49
N GLY A 499 20.64 -1.43 -27.94
CA GLY A 499 21.01 -1.36 -29.37
C GLY A 499 21.40 -2.74 -29.90
N LYS A 500 21.38 -2.94 -31.23
CA LYS A 500 21.75 -4.23 -31.86
C LYS A 500 23.15 -4.73 -31.47
N ASP A 501 24.07 -3.82 -31.17
CA ASP A 501 25.48 -4.14 -30.86
C ASP A 501 25.75 -4.48 -29.38
N ASP A 502 24.76 -4.32 -28.49
CA ASP A 502 24.93 -4.55 -27.03
C ASP A 502 25.02 -6.05 -26.66
N ASP A 503 24.61 -6.96 -27.55
CA ASP A 503 24.73 -8.42 -27.38
C ASP A 503 26.08 -8.98 -27.87
N GLU A 504 26.81 -8.22 -28.70
CA GLU A 504 28.10 -8.64 -29.30
C GLU A 504 29.32 -8.13 -28.52
N ALA A 505 29.13 -7.20 -27.58
CA ALA A 505 30.20 -6.69 -26.73
C ALA A 505 30.65 -7.77 -25.72
N VAL A 506 31.83 -8.34 -25.95
CA VAL A 506 32.48 -9.31 -25.05
C VAL A 506 32.62 -8.68 -23.65
N PRO A 507 32.18 -9.35 -22.57
CA PRO A 507 32.31 -8.82 -21.21
C PRO A 507 33.76 -8.47 -20.91
N VAL A 508 34.00 -7.36 -20.20
CA VAL A 508 35.37 -6.86 -19.90
C VAL A 508 36.19 -7.90 -19.11
N GLU A 509 35.52 -8.78 -18.35
CA GLU A 509 36.14 -9.93 -17.69
C GLU A 509 36.66 -11.00 -18.66
N ALA A 510 35.97 -11.22 -19.78
CA ALA A 510 36.43 -12.13 -20.84
C ALA A 510 37.62 -11.55 -21.61
N GLU A 511 37.70 -10.22 -21.79
CA GLU A 511 38.90 -9.55 -22.29
C GLU A 511 40.09 -9.66 -21.31
N LYS A 512 39.86 -9.46 -20.01
CA LYS A 512 40.92 -9.65 -18.99
C LYS A 512 41.44 -11.09 -18.97
N LYS A 513 40.55 -12.09 -19.03
CA LYS A 513 40.97 -13.51 -19.10
C LYS A 513 41.72 -13.81 -20.40
N LYS A 514 41.32 -13.23 -21.54
CA LYS A 514 42.06 -13.35 -22.82
C LYS A 514 43.46 -12.73 -22.77
N LYS A 515 43.64 -11.58 -22.11
CA LYS A 515 44.94 -10.92 -21.94
C LYS A 515 45.88 -11.61 -20.94
N ILE A 516 45.35 -12.48 -20.09
CA ILE A 516 46.16 -13.27 -19.14
C ILE A 516 46.51 -14.65 -19.76
N ALA A 517 45.73 -15.11 -20.74
CA ALA A 517 45.88 -16.41 -21.38
C ALA A 517 46.64 -16.38 -22.73
N GLY A 518 47.04 -15.21 -23.22
CA GLY A 518 47.90 -15.02 -24.39
C GLY A 518 49.04 -14.09 -24.03
#